data_AF-X1CFQ7-F1
#
_entry.id   AF-X1CFQ7-F1
#
_cell.length_a   1.000
_cell.length_b   1.000
_cell.length_c   1.000
_cell.angle_alpha   90.00
_cell.angle_beta   90.00
_cell.angle_gamma   90.00
#
_symmetry.space_group_name_H-M   'P 1'
#
loop_
_entity.id
_entity.type
_entity.pdbx_description
1 polymer ?
#
loop_
_entity_poly.entity_id
_entity_poly.type
_entity_poly.pdbx_seq_one_letter_code
_entity_poly.pdbx_strand_id
1 'polypeptide(L)'
;MLIGAGLKVFESLDSMKAAGEREFDLISMIHVLEHIPDPVGYLEQLRDNYLTPQGRILIEVPNLFAHDSFEIAHLTSFSRHSLVEVVKIAGFTTIFLEPHGRPRSNMIPLYI
;
A
#
# COMPACT_ATOMS: atom_id res chain seq x y z
N MET A 1 -6.49 -14.64 15.46
CA MET A 1 -6.00 -13.36 16.03
C MET A 1 -4.77 -13.64 16.86
N LEU A 2 -3.60 -13.17 16.42
CA LEU A 2 -2.38 -13.17 17.25
C LEU A 2 -2.24 -11.79 17.89
N ILE A 3 -1.85 -11.74 19.16
CA ILE A 3 -1.52 -10.49 19.86
C ILE A 3 0.01 -10.41 19.88
N GLY A 4 0.59 -9.74 18.89
CA GLY A 4 2.01 -9.38 18.89
C GLY A 4 2.16 -7.93 19.33
N ALA A 5 2.90 -7.66 20.41
CA ALA A 5 3.17 -6.30 20.90
C ALA A 5 1.92 -5.39 21.12
N GLY A 6 0.74 -5.98 21.38
CA GLY A 6 -0.52 -5.24 21.54
C GLY A 6 -1.28 -4.96 20.24
N LEU A 7 -0.76 -5.42 19.10
CA LEU A 7 -1.43 -5.32 17.80
C LEU A 7 -2.35 -6.53 17.60
N LYS A 8 -3.55 -6.28 17.06
CA LYS A 8 -4.44 -7.33 16.55
C LYS A 8 -3.95 -7.73 15.17
N VAL A 9 -3.50 -8.98 15.04
CA VAL A 9 -3.01 -9.52 13.76
C VAL A 9 -3.96 -10.59 13.24
N PHE A 10 -4.31 -10.46 11.96
CA PHE A 10 -5.17 -11.36 11.22
C PHE A 10 -4.38 -11.96 10.04
N GLU A 11 -4.66 -13.21 9.70
CA GLU A 11 -3.99 -13.89 8.57
C GLU A 11 -4.52 -13.43 7.21
N SER A 12 -5.72 -12.86 7.19
CA SER A 12 -6.41 -12.41 5.99
C SER A 12 -7.48 -11.37 6.33
N LEU A 13 -7.90 -10.57 5.35
CA LEU A 13 -9.02 -9.64 5.48
C LEU A 13 -10.34 -10.36 5.82
N ASP A 14 -10.53 -11.59 5.33
CA ASP A 14 -11.71 -12.40 5.66
C ASP A 14 -11.74 -12.80 7.14
N SER A 15 -10.59 -13.22 7.69
CA SER A 15 -10.50 -13.56 9.12
C SER A 15 -10.69 -12.33 10.02
N MET A 16 -10.23 -11.16 9.57
CA MET A 16 -10.46 -9.86 10.22
C MET A 16 -11.95 -9.52 10.23
N LYS A 17 -12.62 -9.64 9.08
CA LYS A 17 -14.06 -9.38 8.95
C LYS A 17 -14.90 -10.35 9.78
N ALA A 18 -14.53 -11.63 9.80
CA ALA A 18 -15.18 -12.65 10.63
C ALA A 18 -15.02 -12.38 12.14
N ALA A 19 -13.91 -11.75 12.54
CA ALA A 19 -13.70 -11.29 13.91
C ALA A 19 -14.48 -10.01 14.27
N GLY A 20 -15.26 -9.45 13.33
CA GLY A 20 -16.14 -8.32 13.55
C GLY A 20 -15.49 -6.95 13.36
N GLU A 21 -14.24 -6.88 12.94
CA GLU A 21 -13.61 -5.62 12.54
C GLU A 21 -14.24 -5.13 11.23
N ARG A 22 -14.55 -3.84 11.16
CA ARG A 22 -15.21 -3.21 10.02
C ARG A 22 -14.70 -1.80 9.89
N GLU A 23 -14.49 -1.37 8.65
CA GLU A 23 -14.14 -0.02 8.20
C GLU A 23 -13.04 0.71 8.99
N PHE A 24 -12.10 1.32 8.27
CA PHE A 24 -10.97 2.02 8.87
C PHE A 24 -10.90 3.45 8.34
N ASP A 25 -10.57 4.38 9.24
CA ASP A 25 -10.27 5.75 8.84
C ASP A 25 -8.91 5.86 8.13
N LEU A 26 -8.04 4.87 8.31
CA LEU A 26 -6.75 4.77 7.65
C LEU A 26 -6.43 3.33 7.28
N ILE A 27 -6.13 3.10 6.01
CA ILE A 27 -5.48 1.88 5.52
C ILE A 27 -4.06 2.25 5.08
N SER A 28 -3.07 1.46 5.49
CA SER A 28 -1.67 1.66 5.11
C SER A 28 -1.16 0.45 4.34
N MET A 29 -0.56 0.69 3.17
CA MET A 29 0.07 -0.31 2.31
C MET A 29 1.52 0.11 2.08
N ILE A 30 2.44 -0.54 2.80
CA ILE A 30 3.87 -0.20 2.76
C ILE A 30 4.59 -1.36 2.08
N HIS A 31 5.06 -1.14 0.85
CA HIS A 31 5.66 -2.15 -0.01
C HIS A 31 4.74 -3.37 -0.21
N VAL A 32 3.47 -3.09 -0.52
CA VAL A 32 2.44 -4.13 -0.74
C VAL A 32 1.85 -4.05 -2.14
N LEU A 33 1.52 -2.84 -2.62
CA LEU A 33 0.73 -2.66 -3.84
C LEU A 33 1.42 -3.21 -5.10
N GLU A 34 2.74 -3.14 -5.16
CA GLU A 34 3.61 -3.68 -6.22
C GLU A 34 3.54 -5.20 -6.37
N HIS A 35 3.12 -5.90 -5.31
CA HIS A 35 2.92 -7.35 -5.31
C HIS A 35 1.51 -7.76 -5.76
N ILE A 36 0.60 -6.80 -5.96
CA ILE A 36 -0.79 -7.07 -6.30
C ILE A 36 -0.95 -7.18 -7.82
N PRO A 37 -1.50 -8.30 -8.35
CA PRO A 37 -1.68 -8.48 -9.79
C PRO A 37 -2.65 -7.48 -10.44
N ASP A 38 -3.70 -7.11 -9.71
CA ASP A 38 -4.69 -6.10 -10.12
C ASP A 38 -4.75 -4.99 -9.06
N PRO A 39 -3.84 -4.00 -9.10
CA PRO A 39 -3.75 -2.97 -8.09
C PRO A 39 -5.00 -2.07 -8.09
N VAL A 40 -5.64 -1.85 -9.25
CA VAL A 40 -6.85 -1.02 -9.33
C VAL A 40 -8.02 -1.71 -8.65
N GLY A 41 -8.35 -2.94 -9.07
CA GLY A 41 -9.47 -3.68 -8.49
C GLY A 41 -9.29 -3.96 -7.00
N TYR A 42 -8.05 -4.18 -6.55
CA TYR A 42 -7.76 -4.34 -5.12
C TYR A 42 -8.00 -3.05 -4.32
N LEU A 43 -7.56 -1.90 -4.84
CA LEU A 43 -7.80 -0.60 -4.21
C LEU A 43 -9.29 -0.25 -4.18
N GLU A 44 -10.06 -0.57 -5.22
CA GLU A 44 -11.53 -0.43 -5.22
C GLU A 44 -12.19 -1.28 -4.14
N GLN A 45 -11.76 -2.55 -3.99
CA GLN A 45 -12.26 -3.42 -2.92
C GLN A 45 -11.94 -2.87 -1.53
N LEU A 46 -10.74 -2.31 -1.32
CA LEU A 46 -10.37 -1.65 -0.07
C LEU A 46 -11.26 -0.44 0.22
N ARG A 47 -11.45 0.42 -0.79
CA ARG A 47 -12.32 1.60 -0.72
C ARG A 47 -13.74 1.23 -0.33
N ASP A 48 -14.33 0.26 -1.02
CA ASP A 48 -15.76 -0.02 -0.94
C ASP A 48 -16.15 -0.87 0.27
N ASN A 49 -15.23 -1.68 0.80
CA ASN A 49 -15.55 -2.65 1.86
C ASN A 49 -14.86 -2.37 3.20
N TYR A 50 -13.79 -1.58 3.21
CA TYR A 50 -12.91 -1.47 4.38
C TYR A 50 -12.54 -0.04 4.75
N LEU A 51 -12.90 0.96 3.96
CA LEU A 51 -12.58 2.35 4.26
C LEU A 51 -13.86 3.09 4.68
N THR A 52 -13.77 3.94 5.71
CA THR A 52 -14.88 4.84 6.02
C THR A 52 -15.05 5.89 4.90
N PRO A 53 -16.21 6.54 4.76
CA PRO A 53 -16.41 7.56 3.73
C PRO A 53 -15.47 8.78 3.82
N GLN A 54 -14.84 9.02 4.98
CA GLN A 54 -13.82 10.06 5.19
C GLN A 54 -12.41 9.48 5.36
N GLY A 55 -12.28 8.15 5.24
CA GLY A 55 -11.04 7.45 5.45
C GLY A 55 -10.02 7.73 4.35
N ARG A 56 -8.76 7.42 4.64
CA ARG A 56 -7.63 7.67 3.74
C ARG A 56 -6.84 6.39 3.53
N ILE A 57 -6.16 6.34 2.39
CA ILE A 57 -5.17 5.31 2.12
C ILE A 57 -3.78 5.94 2.04
N LEU A 58 -2.83 5.35 2.76
CA LEU A 58 -1.41 5.64 2.66
C LEU A 58 -0.75 4.51 1.87
N ILE A 59 -0.11 4.85 0.76
CA ILE A 59 0.57 3.88 -0.11
C ILE A 59 2.03 4.29 -0.24
N GLU A 60 2.92 3.35 0.06
CA GLU A 60 4.35 3.44 -0.17
C GLU A 60 4.77 2.28 -1.07
N VAL A 61 5.47 2.61 -2.16
CA VAL A 61 5.98 1.64 -3.15
C VAL A 61 7.37 2.07 -3.64
N PRO A 62 8.20 1.13 -4.10
CA PRO A 62 9.45 1.44 -4.78
C PRO A 62 9.23 2.40 -5.95
N ASN A 63 10.10 3.41 -6.03
CA ASN A 63 10.10 4.35 -7.13
C ASN A 63 10.95 3.82 -8.29
N LEU A 64 10.28 3.46 -9.40
CA LEU A 64 10.89 2.93 -10.62
C LEU A 64 12.10 3.72 -11.12
N PHE A 65 12.11 5.05 -10.95
CA PHE A 65 13.20 5.89 -11.44
C PHE A 65 14.31 6.16 -10.41
N ALA A 66 14.14 5.66 -9.19
CA ALA A 66 15.16 5.77 -8.15
C ALA A 66 15.90 4.44 -7.97
N HIS A 67 15.18 3.30 -8.04
CA HIS A 67 15.69 1.96 -7.74
C HIS A 67 15.36 0.96 -8.83
N ASP A 68 16.20 -0.09 -8.91
CA ASP A 68 15.86 -1.33 -9.60
C ASP A 68 14.63 -1.93 -8.90
N SER A 69 13.46 -1.55 -9.40
CA SER A 69 12.16 -1.87 -8.80
C SER A 69 11.58 -3.16 -9.39
N PHE A 70 12.35 -3.84 -10.24
CA PHE A 70 12.00 -5.11 -10.86
C PHE A 70 12.64 -6.25 -10.06
N GLU A 71 11.82 -6.90 -9.26
CA GLU A 71 12.17 -8.12 -8.54
C GLU A 71 11.12 -9.19 -8.84
N ILE A 72 11.44 -10.47 -8.65
CA ILE A 72 10.52 -11.59 -8.94
C ILE A 72 9.18 -11.44 -8.19
N ALA A 73 9.21 -10.82 -7.01
CA ALA A 73 8.01 -10.57 -6.22
C ALA A 73 7.23 -9.32 -6.65
N HIS A 74 7.86 -8.34 -7.32
CA HIS A 74 7.21 -7.10 -7.78
C HIS A 74 6.55 -7.34 -9.15
N LEU A 75 5.26 -7.61 -9.13
CA LEU A 75 4.47 -7.81 -10.36
C LEU A 75 4.31 -6.49 -11.14
N THR A 76 4.36 -5.35 -10.44
CA THR A 76 4.24 -4.01 -11.01
C THR A 76 5.32 -3.10 -10.44
N SER A 77 5.97 -2.30 -11.29
CA SER A 77 6.85 -1.21 -10.83
C SER A 77 6.19 0.15 -11.09
N PHE A 78 6.18 1.02 -10.08
CA PHE A 78 5.49 2.30 -10.16
C PHE A 78 6.43 3.47 -10.40
N SER A 79 6.09 4.29 -11.39
CA SER A 79 6.53 5.67 -11.44
C SER A 79 5.60 6.53 -10.60
N ARG A 80 6.03 7.75 -10.27
CA ARG A 80 5.14 8.76 -9.67
C ARG A 80 3.85 8.94 -10.48
N HIS A 81 3.96 8.98 -11.81
CA HIS A 81 2.82 9.20 -12.69
C HIS A 81 1.86 8.00 -12.70
N SER A 82 2.39 6.79 -12.89
CA SER A 82 1.54 5.59 -12.94
C SER A 82 0.87 5.29 -11.60
N LEU A 83 1.54 5.57 -10.46
CA LEU A 83 0.91 5.45 -9.14
C LEU A 83 -0.29 6.38 -9.01
N VAL A 84 -0.15 7.65 -9.41
CA VAL A 84 -1.26 8.63 -9.37
C VAL A 84 -2.41 8.22 -10.26
N GLU A 85 -2.15 7.71 -11.48
CA GLU A 85 -3.22 7.25 -12.36
C GLU A 85 -3.92 6.01 -11.81
N VAL A 86 -3.18 5.04 -11.24
CA VAL A 86 -3.77 3.84 -10.63
C VAL A 86 -4.71 4.20 -9.47
N VAL A 87 -4.27 5.05 -8.54
CA VAL A 87 -5.14 5.45 -7.41
C VAL A 87 -6.34 6.28 -7.88
N LYS A 88 -6.15 7.12 -8.92
CA LYS A 88 -7.23 7.92 -9.51
C LYS A 88 -8.27 7.04 -10.19
N ILE A 89 -7.85 6.04 -10.97
CA ILE A 89 -8.76 5.08 -11.62
C ILE A 89 -9.52 4.28 -10.55
N ALA A 90 -8.85 3.89 -9.46
CA ALA A 90 -9.47 3.25 -8.30
C ALA A 90 -10.38 4.20 -7.48
N GLY A 91 -10.67 5.41 -7.97
CA GLY A 91 -11.60 6.38 -7.40
C GLY A 91 -11.09 7.16 -6.20
N PHE A 92 -9.77 7.21 -5.99
CA PHE A 92 -9.15 8.06 -4.98
C PHE A 92 -8.72 9.42 -5.56
N THR A 93 -8.54 10.40 -4.68
CA THR A 93 -7.90 11.67 -5.02
C THR A 93 -6.57 11.78 -4.27
N THR A 94 -5.47 12.00 -5.00
CA THR A 94 -4.16 12.21 -4.39
C THR A 94 -4.09 13.58 -3.73
N ILE A 95 -4.00 13.63 -2.40
CA ILE A 95 -3.85 14.87 -1.62
C ILE A 95 -2.40 15.18 -1.23
N PHE A 96 -1.52 14.18 -1.27
CA PHE A 96 -0.10 14.29 -0.93
C PHE A 96 0.71 13.24 -1.68
N LEU A 97 1.92 13.61 -2.14
CA LEU A 97 2.81 12.71 -2.86
C LEU A 97 4.26 13.18 -2.79
N GLU A 98 5.10 12.47 -2.05
CA GLU A 98 6.50 12.81 -1.83
C GLU A 98 7.42 11.61 -2.11
N PRO A 99 8.59 11.78 -2.77
CA PRO A 99 9.59 10.73 -2.79
C PRO A 99 10.39 10.77 -1.47
N HIS A 100 10.46 9.65 -0.74
CA HIS A 100 11.23 9.55 0.50
C HIS A 100 12.47 8.64 0.33
N GLY A 101 13.17 8.35 1.44
CA GLY A 101 14.38 7.51 1.43
C GLY A 101 15.67 8.28 1.12
N ARG A 102 15.66 9.61 1.28
CA ARG A 102 16.86 10.45 1.17
C ARG A 102 17.19 11.11 2.51
N PRO A 103 18.48 11.16 2.90
CA PRO A 103 19.64 10.65 2.16
C PRO A 103 19.80 9.12 2.23
N ARG A 104 20.32 8.58 1.11
CA ARG A 104 21.33 7.50 1.08
C ARG A 104 22.05 7.18 2.40
N SER A 105 21.93 5.99 2.99
CA SER A 105 23.04 5.57 3.86
C SER A 105 24.30 5.40 2.99
N ASN A 106 25.36 6.16 3.30
CA ASN A 106 26.65 6.02 2.61
C ASN A 106 27.36 4.70 2.97
N MET A 107 26.93 4.02 4.03
CA MET A 107 27.57 2.82 4.55
C MET A 107 26.78 1.55 4.29
N ILE A 108 25.45 1.65 4.19
CA ILE A 108 24.59 0.48 4.01
C ILE A 108 23.85 0.65 2.68
N PRO A 109 24.23 -0.11 1.64
CA PRO A 109 23.41 -0.25 0.44
C PRO A 109 22.21 -1.12 0.81
N LEU A 110 21.26 -0.55 1.55
CA LEU A 110 20.01 -1.24 1.85
C LEU A 110 19.18 -1.29 0.56
N TYR A 111 18.92 -2.52 0.12
CA TYR A 111 17.78 -2.86 -0.73
C TYR A 111 16.54 -2.82 0.18
N ILE A 112 16.03 -1.61 0.37
CA ILE A 112 14.63 -1.35 0.71
C ILE A 112 14.10 -0.40 -0.35
#